data_AF-A0A2I0Q8V0-F1
#
_entry.id   AF-A0A2I0Q8V0-F1
#
_cell.length_a   1.000
_cell.length_b   1.000
_cell.length_c   1.000
_cell.angle_alpha   90.00
_cell.angle_beta   90.00
_cell.angle_gamma   90.00
#
_symmetry.space_group_name_H-M   'P 1'
#
loop_
_entity.id
_entity.type
_entity.pdbx_description
1 polymer ?
#
loop_
_entity_poly.entity_id
_entity_poly.type
_entity_poly.pdbx_seq_one_letter_code
_entity_poly.pdbx_strand_id
1 'polypeptide(L)' 'MSNLSITQWSVSDRPREKYLSNGFSYLTDAELIAILLRNGSANESAVELAKKLLAENQNSLNDLADLSVKQLTKFNGIG' A
#
# COMPACT_ATOMS: atom_id res chain seq x y z
N MET A 1 2.61 -18.70 3.72
CA MET A 1 3.40 -18.20 2.57
C MET A 1 4.15 -16.98 3.05
N SER A 2 5.47 -17.00 2.95
CA SER A 2 6.35 -15.94 3.46
C SER A 2 6.12 -14.66 2.65
N ASN A 3 5.52 -13.65 3.28
CA ASN A 3 5.39 -12.34 2.65
C ASN A 3 6.77 -11.71 2.57
N LEU A 4 7.32 -11.62 1.36
CA LEU A 4 8.60 -10.97 1.12
C LEU A 4 8.46 -9.49 1.45
N SER A 5 9.43 -8.97 2.21
CA SER A 5 9.53 -7.53 2.40
C SER A 5 9.75 -6.84 1.06
N ILE A 6 9.19 -5.65 0.86
CA ILE A 6 9.33 -4.88 -0.39
C ILE A 6 10.81 -4.67 -0.75
N THR A 7 11.69 -4.60 0.26
CA THR A 7 13.15 -4.52 0.08
C THR A 7 13.78 -5.75 -0.59
N GLN A 8 13.09 -6.88 -0.61
CA GLN A 8 13.53 -8.12 -1.25
C GLN A 8 13.01 -8.27 -2.68
N TRP A 9 12.10 -7.39 -3.12
CA TRP A 9 11.61 -7.39 -4.50
C TRP A 9 12.69 -6.85 -5.45
N SER A 10 12.54 -7.18 -6.74
CA SER A 10 13.32 -6.55 -7.81
C SER A 10 13.17 -5.03 -7.72
N VAL A 11 14.24 -4.29 -8.00
CA VAL A 11 14.24 -2.81 -7.91
C VAL A 11 13.10 -2.21 -8.73
N SER A 12 12.83 -2.75 -9.93
CA SER A 12 11.74 -2.31 -10.80
C SER A 12 10.32 -2.49 -10.23
N ASP A 13 10.15 -3.40 -9.28
CA ASP A 13 8.86 -3.68 -8.62
C ASP A 13 8.70 -2.92 -7.30
N ARG A 14 9.78 -2.30 -6.79
CA ARG A 14 9.72 -1.51 -5.55
C ARG A 14 8.99 -0.20 -5.85
N PRO A 15 7.87 0.11 -5.17
CA PRO A 15 7.04 1.27 -5.50
C PRO A 15 7.83 2.59 -5.57
N ARG A 16 8.74 2.83 -4.62
CA ARG A 16 9.57 4.05 -4.59
C ARG A 16 10.56 4.12 -5.75
N GLU A 17 11.27 3.04 -6.03
CA GLU A 17 12.26 3.00 -7.10
C GLU A 17 11.58 3.06 -8.48
N LYS A 18 10.43 2.38 -8.62
CA LYS A 18 9.56 2.43 -9.79
C LYS A 18 9.06 3.85 -10.05
N TYR A 19 8.64 4.57 -9.00
CA TYR A 19 8.26 5.98 -9.06
C TYR A 19 9.41 6.87 -9.50
N LEU A 20 10.61 6.68 -8.93
CA LEU A 20 11.79 7.46 -9.30
C LEU A 20 12.21 7.23 -10.76
N SER A 21 12.04 6.00 -11.26
CA SER A 21 12.47 5.61 -12.61
C SER A 21 11.47 5.99 -13.70
N ASN A 22 10.16 5.81 -13.44
CA ASN A 22 9.11 5.91 -14.48
C ASN A 22 8.06 7.00 -14.19
N GLY A 23 8.10 7.62 -13.01
CA GLY A 23 7.09 8.58 -12.57
C GLY A 23 5.81 7.94 -12.02
N PHE A 24 4.88 8.81 -11.58
CA PHE A 24 3.65 8.37 -10.90
C PHE A 24 2.70 7.55 -11.78
N SER A 25 2.68 7.79 -13.09
CA SER A 25 1.76 7.13 -14.02
C SER A 25 1.99 5.62 -14.16
N TYR A 26 3.13 5.12 -13.70
CA TYR A 26 3.47 3.69 -13.68
C TYR A 26 3.04 2.98 -12.41
N LEU A 27 2.51 3.70 -11.42
CA LEU A 27 2.07 3.14 -10.15
C LEU A 27 0.57 2.93 -10.16
N THR A 28 0.17 1.82 -9.55
CA THR A 28 -1.22 1.58 -9.17
C THR A 28 -1.58 2.40 -7.93
N ASP A 29 -2.88 2.65 -7.72
CA ASP A 29 -3.38 3.32 -6.51
C ASP A 29 -2.89 2.63 -5.23
N ALA A 30 -2.82 1.30 -5.24
CA ALA A 30 -2.28 0.52 -4.14
C ALA A 30 -0.79 0.80 -3.89
N GLU A 31 0.02 0.93 -4.94
CA GLU A 31 1.44 1.29 -4.81
C GLU A 31 1.61 2.72 -4.30
N LEU A 32 0.77 3.66 -4.73
CA LEU A 32 0.78 5.03 -4.22
C LEU A 32 0.45 5.08 -2.72
N ILE A 33 -0.60 4.38 -2.30
CA ILE A 33 -0.95 4.25 -0.87
C ILE A 33 0.17 3.56 -0.11
N ALA A 34 0.78 2.50 -0.65
CA ALA A 34 1.88 1.79 -0.01
C ALA A 34 3.10 2.69 0.24
N ILE A 35 3.38 3.64 -0.66
CA ILE A 35 4.43 4.64 -0.46
C ILE A 35 4.12 5.54 0.74
N LEU A 36 2.85 5.95 0.89
CA LEU A 36 2.36 6.77 2.01
C LEU A 36 2.41 6.01 3.33
N LEU A 37 1.95 4.75 3.35
CA LEU A 37 1.98 3.88 4.54
C LEU A 37 3.42 3.60 5.01
N ARG A 38 4.39 3.59 4.08
CA ARG A 38 5.84 3.42 4.31
C ARG A 38 6.28 2.07 4.84
N ASN A 39 5.48 1.42 5.68
CA ASN A 39 5.65 0.06 6.17
C ASN A 39 4.35 -0.74 6.01
N GLY A 40 4.49 -2.06 6.06
CA GLY A 40 3.35 -2.98 6.16
C GLY A 40 3.20 -3.49 7.59
N SER A 41 2.45 -4.58 7.75
CA SER A 41 2.33 -5.30 9.02
C SER A 41 3.38 -6.40 9.14
N ALA A 42 3.46 -7.05 10.31
CA ALA A 42 4.33 -8.22 10.48
C ALA A 42 3.98 -9.37 9.51
N ASN A 43 2.73 -9.40 9.02
CA ASN A 43 2.21 -10.49 8.19
C ASN A 43 1.99 -10.08 6.73
N GLU A 44 2.01 -8.80 6.38
CA GLU A 44 1.72 -8.32 5.03
C GLU A 44 2.57 -7.10 4.64
N SER A 45 2.92 -6.98 3.35
CA SER A 45 3.67 -5.82 2.87
C SER A 45 2.77 -4.56 2.81
N ALA A 46 3.38 -3.37 2.74
CA ALA A 46 2.63 -2.13 2.57
C ALA A 46 1.73 -2.13 1.32
N VAL A 47 2.15 -2.82 0.26
CA VAL A 47 1.37 -2.97 -0.99
C VAL A 47 0.17 -3.89 -0.77
N GLU A 48 0.34 -5.00 -0.04
CA GLU A 48 -0.77 -5.91 0.25
C GLU A 48 -1.79 -5.25 1.19
N LEU A 49 -1.32 -4.51 2.20
CA LEU A 49 -2.17 -3.72 3.09
C LEU A 49 -2.95 -2.65 2.30
N ALA A 50 -2.29 -1.94 1.38
CA ALA A 50 -2.92 -0.94 0.53
C ALA A 50 -3.97 -1.53 -0.42
N LYS A 51 -3.69 -2.71 -1.02
CA LYS A 51 -4.67 -3.43 -1.84
C LYS A 51 -5.89 -3.82 -1.02
N LYS A 52 -5.69 -4.29 0.20
CA LYS A 52 -6.78 -4.68 1.10
C LYS A 52 -7.64 -3.48 1.48
N LEU A 53 -7.01 -2.35 1.83
CA LEU A 53 -7.70 -1.09 2.08
C LEU A 53 -8.57 -0.68 0.89
N LEU A 54 -8.01 -0.68 -0.32
CA LEU A 54 -8.78 -0.33 -1.52
C LEU A 54 -9.94 -1.31 -1.75
N ALA A 55 -9.70 -2.62 -1.63
CA ALA A 55 -10.73 -3.63 -1.85
C ALA A 55 -11.89 -3.52 -0.85
N GLU A 56 -11.62 -3.21 0.42
CA GLU A 56 -12.66 -2.98 1.42
C GLU A 56 -13.43 -1.66 1.22
N ASN A 57 -12.87 -0.72 0.45
CA ASN A 57 -13.47 0.58 0.15
C ASN A 57 -13.86 0.72 -1.33
N GLN A 58 -14.40 -0.37 -1.91
CA GLN A 58 -14.95 -0.39 -3.28
C GLN A 58 -13.98 0.09 -4.37
N ASN A 59 -12.67 -0.08 -4.15
CA ASN A 59 -11.60 0.43 -5.01
C ASN A 59 -11.66 1.95 -5.26
N SER A 60 -12.28 2.70 -4.35
CA SER A 60 -12.44 4.14 -4.43
C SER A 60 -11.53 4.85 -3.44
N LEU A 61 -10.64 5.70 -3.96
CA LEU A 61 -9.78 6.55 -3.14
C LEU A 61 -10.57 7.56 -2.31
N ASN A 62 -11.72 8.02 -2.82
CA ASN A 62 -12.58 8.97 -2.12
C ASN A 62 -13.22 8.33 -0.89
N ASP A 63 -13.75 7.12 -1.03
CA ASP A 63 -14.32 6.36 0.09
C ASP A 63 -13.25 6.01 1.13
N LEU A 64 -12.04 5.67 0.67
CA LEU A 64 -10.90 5.45 1.56
C LEU A 64 -10.53 6.72 2.34
N ALA A 65 -10.57 7.89 1.69
CA ALA A 65 -10.23 9.17 2.31
C ALA A 65 -11.29 9.66 3.32
N ASP A 66 -12.54 9.20 3.20
CA ASP A 66 -13.62 9.52 4.13
C ASP A 66 -13.55 8.70 5.44
N LEU A 67 -12.75 7.63 5.47
CA LEU A 67 -12.59 6.80 6.66
C LEU A 67 -12.02 7.58 7.84
N SER A 68 -12.67 7.41 9.00
CA SER A 68 -12.12 7.89 10.27
C SER A 68 -10.87 7.10 10.69
N VAL A 69 -10.02 7.74 11.49
CA VAL A 69 -8.83 7.10 12.10
C VAL A 69 -9.20 5.78 12.79
N LYS A 70 -10.34 5.72 13.48
CA LYS A 70 -10.81 4.51 14.18
C LYS A 70 -11.19 3.37 13.23
N GLN A 71 -11.59 3.67 12.00
CA GLN A 71 -11.82 2.67 10.96
C GLN A 71 -10.50 2.21 10.35
N LEU A 72 -9.59 3.13 10.08
CA LEU A 72 -8.26 2.85 9.56
C LEU A 72 -7.43 1.99 10.53
N THR A 73 -7.50 2.24 11.84
CA THR A 73 -6.77 1.46 12.85
C THR A 73 -7.26 0.02 13.02
N LYS A 74 -8.37 -0.37 12.37
CA LYS A 74 -8.81 -1.78 12.35
C LYS A 74 -7.94 -2.63 11.42
N PHE A 75 -7.23 -2.00 10.50
CA PHE A 75 -6.33 -2.69 9.58
C PHE A 75 -4.99 -2.91 10.27
N ASN A 76 -4.56 -4.17 10.37
CA ASN A 76 -3.27 -4.51 10.99
C ASN A 76 -2.13 -3.83 10.23
N GLY A 77 -1.30 -3.05 10.93
CA GLY A 77 -0.25 -2.24 10.33
C GLY A 77 -0.60 -0.76 10.17
N ILE A 78 -1.81 -0.33 10.53
CA ILE A 78 -2.20 1.07 10.65
C ILE A 78 -2.51 1.38 12.12
N GLY A 79 -1.70 2.21 12.78
CA GLY A 79 -1.86 2.57 14.19
C GLY A 79 -0.59 3.13 14.81
#